data_AF-A0A929VAI0-F1
#
_entry.id   AF-A0A929VAI0-F1
#
_cell.length_a   1.000
_cell.length_b   1.000
_cell.length_c   1.000
_cell.angle_alpha   90.00
_cell.angle_beta   90.00
_cell.angle_gamma   90.00
#
_symmetry.space_group_name_H-M   'P 1'
#
loop_
_entity.id
_entity.type
_entity.pdbx_description
1 polymer ?
#
loop_
_entity_poly.entity_id
_entity_poly.type
_entity_poly.pdbx_seq_one_letter_code
_entity_poly.pdbx_strand_id
1 'polypeptide(L)'
;MKIRVIILSFFVAIIFGLFIQQSAQGEVVPYNYAGKKLTITLLGDSYSAGNGADGYEYGPNICHRNSNNWAEMYKRWLSNNGLSVTLINRACSGAKINDFLEDKSAGSVVKTISDDPSKLATNEQIIKYAEDRDICNIKPNNDLKVAYRIISSVIGSKRGKNQKRVNIRCNYTIRRQLDSVDRSTDMVMMTIGGNDLDFDGIVKSCFTAVIRSASDCKTK
;
A
#
# COMPACT_ATOMS: atom_id res chain seq x y z
N MET A 1 23.98 69.59 56.79
CA MET A 1 23.45 68.31 57.29
C MET A 1 22.12 68.05 56.59
N LYS A 2 22.03 66.92 55.84
CA LYS A 2 20.82 66.25 55.30
C LYS A 2 19.99 67.04 54.26
N ILE A 3 20.26 66.94 52.95
CA ILE A 3 19.86 65.87 52.00
C ILE A 3 18.44 65.36 52.25
N ARG A 4 17.52 65.68 51.33
CA ARG A 4 16.41 64.83 50.87
C ARG A 4 15.68 65.51 49.69
N VAL A 5 16.18 65.28 48.49
CA VAL A 5 15.41 65.36 47.25
C VAL A 5 15.44 63.95 46.66
N ILE A 6 14.40 63.62 45.90
CA ILE A 6 14.31 62.47 44.97
C ILE A 6 13.85 61.14 45.60
N ILE A 7 12.54 61.01 45.85
CA ILE A 7 11.85 59.71 45.77
C ILE A 7 10.43 59.95 45.23
N LEU A 8 10.28 60.24 43.94
CA LEU A 8 8.96 60.15 43.28
C LEU A 8 9.05 60.09 41.75
N SER A 9 9.96 59.26 41.21
CA SER A 9 10.00 59.01 39.76
C SER A 9 10.49 57.61 39.35
N PHE A 10 10.64 56.66 40.28
CA PHE A 10 11.24 55.35 40.01
C PHE A 10 10.26 54.16 40.04
N PHE A 11 8.98 54.38 39.71
CA PHE A 11 7.98 53.30 39.64
C PHE A 11 7.21 53.25 38.30
N VAL A 12 7.79 53.79 37.21
CA VAL A 12 7.21 53.67 35.85
C VAL A 12 8.14 52.94 34.87
N ALA A 13 9.35 52.56 35.28
CA ALA A 13 10.19 51.66 34.50
C ALA A 13 10.37 50.34 35.28
N ILE A 14 10.44 49.20 34.58
CA ILE A 14 10.52 47.82 35.11
C ILE A 14 9.17 47.10 35.25
N ILE A 15 8.21 47.35 34.37
CA ILE A 15 7.33 46.28 33.83
C ILE A 15 7.27 46.42 32.31
N PHE A 16 8.42 46.64 31.66
CA PHE A 16 8.61 46.04 30.35
C PHE A 16 8.94 44.58 30.65
N GLY A 17 7.88 43.77 30.70
CA GLY A 17 7.98 42.34 30.83
C GLY A 17 9.05 41.87 29.85
N LEU A 18 10.11 41.33 30.43
CA LEU A 18 10.99 40.39 29.79
C LEU A 18 10.10 39.30 29.17
N PHE A 19 9.66 39.52 27.92
CA PHE A 19 9.45 38.45 26.98
C PHE A 19 10.84 37.86 26.73
N ILE A 20 11.32 37.09 27.70
CA ILE A 20 12.26 36.03 27.41
C ILE A 20 11.46 35.16 26.45
N GLN A 21 11.66 35.34 25.14
CA GLN A 21 11.48 34.25 24.22
C GLN A 21 12.37 33.15 24.78
N GLN A 22 11.78 32.24 25.57
CA GLN A 22 12.30 30.90 25.65
C GLN A 22 12.18 30.42 24.21
N SER A 23 13.27 30.57 23.46
CA SER A 23 13.57 29.59 22.45
C SER A 23 13.61 28.28 23.22
N ALA A 24 12.50 27.55 23.19
CA ALA A 24 12.54 26.12 23.41
C ALA A 24 13.45 25.60 22.29
N GLN A 25 14.76 25.69 22.52
CA GLN A 25 15.72 24.88 21.83
C GLN A 25 15.39 23.49 22.33
N GLY A 26 14.43 22.84 21.66
CA GLY A 26 14.27 21.41 21.79
C GLY A 26 15.65 20.85 21.58
N GLU A 27 16.23 20.29 22.64
CA GLU A 27 17.51 19.62 22.57
C GLU A 27 17.34 18.54 21.51
N VAL A 28 17.92 18.77 20.33
CA VAL A 28 17.97 17.74 19.30
C VAL A 28 18.92 16.71 19.86
N VAL A 29 18.39 15.74 20.61
CA VAL A 29 19.16 14.56 21.02
C VAL A 29 19.67 13.96 19.73
N PRO A 30 20.98 14.02 19.44
CA PRO A 30 21.52 13.49 18.22
C PRO A 30 21.46 11.97 18.34
N TYR A 31 20.37 11.38 17.85
CA TYR A 31 20.27 9.94 17.76
C TYR A 31 21.29 9.46 16.72
N ASN A 32 22.32 8.77 17.20
CA ASN A 32 23.27 8.11 16.31
C ASN A 32 22.60 6.87 15.71
N TYR A 33 22.14 7.00 14.46
CA TYR A 33 21.59 5.91 13.65
C TYR A 33 22.63 5.20 12.80
N ALA A 34 23.90 5.63 12.83
CA ALA A 34 24.96 5.06 12.00
C ALA A 34 25.09 3.55 12.23
N GLY A 35 24.94 2.78 11.15
CA GLY A 35 25.02 1.32 11.16
C GLY A 35 23.76 0.59 11.66
N LYS A 36 22.71 1.32 12.09
CA LYS A 36 21.42 0.71 12.46
C LYS A 36 20.61 0.41 11.21
N LYS A 37 19.90 -0.71 11.26
CA LYS A 37 18.94 -1.14 10.23
C LYS A 37 17.54 -1.14 10.82
N LEU A 38 16.55 -0.85 9.99
CA LEU A 38 15.15 -0.92 10.34
C LEU A 38 14.37 -1.53 9.18
N THR A 39 13.72 -2.66 9.42
CA THR A 39 12.77 -3.26 8.48
C THR A 39 11.36 -2.88 8.89
N ILE A 40 10.72 -2.07 8.07
CA ILE A 40 9.33 -1.66 8.24
C ILE A 40 8.45 -2.49 7.32
N THR A 41 7.39 -3.07 7.86
CA THR A 41 6.32 -3.70 7.09
C THR A 41 5.08 -2.81 7.15
N LEU A 42 4.67 -2.28 5.99
CA LEU A 42 3.45 -1.47 5.85
C LEU A 42 2.30 -2.37 5.40
N LEU A 43 1.28 -2.47 6.24
CA LEU A 43 0.01 -3.14 5.96
C LEU A 43 -1.07 -2.08 5.76
N GLY A 44 -2.23 -2.48 5.23
CA GLY A 44 -3.42 -1.66 5.26
C GLY A 44 -4.21 -1.63 3.97
N ASP A 45 -5.03 -0.59 3.86
CA ASP A 45 -5.92 -0.30 2.75
C ASP A 45 -5.38 0.80 1.81
N SER A 46 -6.27 1.46 1.06
CA SER A 46 -5.94 2.54 0.12
C SER A 46 -5.21 3.72 0.77
N TYR A 47 -5.44 3.98 2.07
CA TYR A 47 -4.76 5.07 2.79
C TYR A 47 -3.28 4.78 3.01
N SER A 48 -2.92 3.50 3.16
CA SER A 48 -1.51 3.06 3.25
C SER A 48 -0.90 2.77 1.89
N ALA A 49 -1.68 2.27 0.93
CA ALA A 49 -1.22 2.03 -0.43
C ALA A 49 -0.77 3.33 -1.12
N GLY A 50 -1.44 4.44 -0.83
CA GLY A 50 -1.12 5.75 -1.38
C GLY A 50 -1.89 6.06 -2.66
N ASN A 51 -3.15 5.64 -2.74
CA ASN A 51 -4.03 5.96 -3.85
C ASN A 51 -4.04 7.49 -4.10
N GLY A 52 -3.80 7.89 -5.35
CA GLY A 52 -3.81 9.30 -5.75
C GLY A 52 -2.53 10.09 -5.43
N ALA A 53 -1.50 9.46 -4.85
CA ALA A 53 -0.19 10.11 -4.74
C ALA A 53 0.49 10.25 -6.11
N ASP A 54 1.37 11.23 -6.25
CA ASP A 54 2.06 11.64 -7.48
C ASP A 54 3.31 10.79 -7.83
N GLY A 55 3.45 9.61 -7.22
CA GLY A 55 4.47 8.62 -7.58
C GLY A 55 3.99 7.59 -8.61
N TYR A 56 4.85 6.64 -8.94
CA TYR A 56 4.48 5.52 -9.81
C TYR A 56 3.77 4.42 -9.01
N GLU A 57 2.80 3.77 -9.64
CA GLU A 57 2.16 2.59 -9.07
C GLU A 57 2.98 1.32 -9.31
N TYR A 58 2.99 0.41 -8.33
CA TYR A 58 3.71 -0.86 -8.40
C TYR A 58 2.96 -2.00 -7.68
N GLY A 59 3.42 -3.23 -7.88
CA GLY A 59 2.77 -4.43 -7.35
C GLY A 59 1.49 -4.79 -8.12
N PRO A 60 0.52 -5.48 -7.50
CA PRO A 60 -0.76 -5.74 -8.15
C PRO A 60 -1.47 -4.42 -8.47
N ASN A 61 -1.85 -4.22 -9.75
CA ASN A 61 -2.51 -2.98 -10.19
C ASN A 61 -3.74 -2.62 -9.34
N ILE A 62 -4.53 -3.61 -8.92
CA ILE A 62 -5.71 -3.39 -8.06
C ILE A 62 -5.38 -2.82 -6.67
N CYS A 63 -4.13 -2.97 -6.21
CA CYS A 63 -3.72 -2.48 -4.91
C CYS A 63 -3.34 -1.00 -4.91
N HIS A 64 -3.07 -0.39 -6.07
CA HIS A 64 -2.70 1.02 -6.20
C HIS A 64 -1.57 1.45 -5.25
N ARG A 65 -0.58 0.58 -5.03
CA ARG A 65 0.57 0.92 -4.19
C ARG A 65 1.41 1.94 -4.91
N ASN A 66 1.62 3.08 -4.28
CA ASN A 66 2.30 4.20 -4.88
C ASN A 66 3.68 4.41 -4.25
N SER A 67 4.68 4.73 -5.07
CA SER A 67 6.05 5.00 -4.63
C SER A 67 6.20 6.28 -3.79
N ASN A 68 5.15 7.11 -3.72
CA ASN A 68 5.11 8.34 -2.96
C ASN A 68 4.05 8.32 -1.84
N ASN A 69 3.64 7.14 -1.37
CA ASN A 69 2.79 7.04 -0.17
C ASN A 69 3.50 7.58 1.09
N TRP A 70 2.74 7.81 2.16
CA TRP A 70 3.25 8.42 3.39
C TRP A 70 4.35 7.58 4.07
N ALA A 71 4.31 6.25 3.96
CA ALA A 71 5.34 5.37 4.51
C ALA A 71 6.67 5.48 3.75
N GLU A 72 6.63 5.65 2.43
CA GLU A 72 7.82 5.92 1.61
C GLU A 72 8.40 7.32 1.92
N MET A 73 7.55 8.31 2.24
CA MET A 73 8.02 9.60 2.76
C MET A 73 8.72 9.43 4.12
N TYR A 74 8.13 8.68 5.04
CA TYR A 74 8.71 8.44 6.36
C TYR A 74 10.04 7.67 6.28
N LYS A 75 10.11 6.63 5.45
CA LYS A 75 11.34 5.91 5.12
C LYS A 75 12.43 6.86 4.61
N ARG A 76 12.12 7.74 3.65
CA ARG A 76 13.10 8.72 3.13
C ARG A 76 13.59 9.67 4.22
N TRP A 77 12.71 10.15 5.09
CA TRP A 77 13.10 10.97 6.24
C TRP A 77 14.04 10.21 7.18
N LEU A 78 13.73 8.97 7.55
CA LEU A 78 14.60 8.12 8.38
C LEU A 78 15.97 7.88 7.74
N SER A 79 16.00 7.58 6.44
CA SER A 79 17.25 7.37 5.70
C SER A 79 18.11 8.63 5.60
N ASN A 80 17.49 9.80 5.42
CA ASN A 80 18.21 11.07 5.45
C ASN A 80 18.79 11.41 6.83
N ASN A 81 18.29 10.76 7.89
CA ASN A 81 18.83 10.86 9.25
C ASN A 81 19.82 9.72 9.59
N GLY A 82 20.30 8.97 8.59
CA GLY A 82 21.37 8.00 8.74
C GLY A 82 20.93 6.57 9.08
N LEU A 83 19.63 6.27 9.07
CA LEU A 83 19.10 4.92 9.30
C LEU A 83 18.99 4.13 7.98
N SER A 84 19.51 2.91 7.94
CA SER A 84 19.31 2.02 6.79
C SER A 84 17.91 1.39 6.88
N VAL A 85 16.97 1.84 6.04
CA VAL A 85 15.56 1.42 6.13
C VAL A 85 15.16 0.55 4.94
N THR A 86 14.64 -0.64 5.23
CA THR A 86 13.91 -1.49 4.29
C THR A 86 12.42 -1.29 4.53
N LEU A 87 11.65 -1.02 3.47
CA LEU A 87 10.20 -0.93 3.55
C LEU A 87 9.57 -2.05 2.70
N ILE A 88 8.73 -2.87 3.34
CA ILE A 88 7.93 -3.92 2.70
C ILE A 88 6.49 -3.46 2.69
N ASN A 89 6.01 -2.99 1.55
CA ASN A 89 4.62 -2.52 1.41
C ASN A 89 3.69 -3.65 0.94
N ARG A 90 2.75 -4.06 1.79
CA ARG A 90 1.66 -5.01 1.51
C ARG A 90 0.26 -4.38 1.53
N ALA A 91 0.15 -3.08 1.77
CA ALA A 91 -1.14 -2.40 1.73
C ALA A 91 -1.83 -2.59 0.36
N CYS A 92 -3.16 -2.65 0.34
CA CYS A 92 -3.91 -2.87 -0.89
C CYS A 92 -5.23 -2.11 -0.87
N SER A 93 -5.49 -1.33 -1.92
CA SER A 93 -6.76 -0.62 -2.09
C SER A 93 -7.98 -1.53 -1.91
N GLY A 94 -8.96 -1.05 -1.14
CA GLY A 94 -10.18 -1.79 -0.81
C GLY A 94 -9.99 -2.94 0.19
N ALA A 95 -8.82 -3.08 0.82
CA ALA A 95 -8.59 -4.11 1.82
C ALA A 95 -9.42 -3.90 3.10
N LYS A 96 -9.97 -4.99 3.63
CA LYS A 96 -10.69 -5.08 4.90
C LYS A 96 -9.81 -5.75 5.97
N ILE A 97 -10.21 -5.65 7.23
CA ILE A 97 -9.45 -6.25 8.36
C ILE A 97 -9.15 -7.73 8.10
N ASN A 98 -10.11 -8.49 7.54
CA ASN A 98 -9.91 -9.90 7.24
C ASN A 98 -8.78 -10.17 6.23
N ASP A 99 -8.46 -9.23 5.32
CA ASP A 99 -7.37 -9.39 4.34
C ASP A 99 -5.97 -9.40 4.99
N PHE A 100 -5.87 -9.09 6.29
CA PHE A 100 -4.65 -9.36 7.05
C PHE A 100 -4.41 -10.86 7.23
N LEU A 101 -5.48 -11.63 7.45
CA LEU A 101 -5.45 -13.04 7.80
C LEU A 101 -5.81 -13.95 6.62
N GLU A 102 -6.52 -13.40 5.65
CA GLU A 102 -7.08 -14.12 4.51
C GLU A 102 -6.54 -13.58 3.19
N ASP A 103 -6.49 -14.48 2.22
CA ASP A 103 -6.11 -14.19 0.85
C ASP A 103 -7.23 -13.39 0.15
N LYS A 104 -6.88 -12.28 -0.51
CA LYS A 104 -7.83 -11.37 -1.16
C LYS A 104 -7.99 -11.69 -2.64
N SER A 105 -9.22 -11.84 -3.14
CA SER A 105 -9.45 -11.99 -4.58
C SER A 105 -9.00 -10.75 -5.37
N ALA A 106 -8.30 -10.97 -6.49
CA ALA A 106 -7.77 -9.95 -7.38
C ALA A 106 -8.31 -10.07 -8.81
N GLY A 107 -9.46 -10.71 -8.98
CA GLY A 107 -10.13 -10.88 -10.26
C GLY A 107 -9.55 -12.01 -11.11
N SER A 108 -9.93 -12.05 -12.39
CA SER A 108 -9.45 -13.08 -13.32
C SER A 108 -9.33 -12.55 -14.74
N VAL A 109 -8.43 -13.13 -15.52
CA VAL A 109 -8.30 -12.84 -16.95
C VAL A 109 -8.24 -14.14 -17.74
N VAL A 110 -8.72 -14.12 -18.99
CA VAL A 110 -8.58 -15.24 -19.91
C VAL A 110 -7.38 -15.00 -20.82
N LYS A 111 -6.49 -15.98 -20.89
CA LYS A 111 -5.33 -16.01 -21.78
C LYS A 111 -5.47 -17.17 -22.76
N THR A 112 -5.04 -16.97 -23.98
CA THR A 112 -5.01 -18.01 -25.00
C THR A 112 -3.58 -18.49 -25.19
N ILE A 113 -3.35 -19.78 -25.04
CA ILE A 113 -2.10 -20.44 -25.45
C ILE A 113 -2.32 -21.23 -26.73
N SER A 114 -1.26 -21.38 -27.52
CA SER A 114 -1.29 -22.12 -28.78
C SER A 114 0.06 -22.79 -29.01
N ASP A 115 0.07 -24.12 -29.11
CA ASP A 115 1.29 -24.88 -29.42
C ASP A 115 0.93 -26.20 -30.13
N ASP A 116 1.94 -27.03 -30.39
CA ASP A 116 1.76 -28.37 -30.93
C ASP A 116 0.83 -29.22 -30.04
N PRO A 117 -0.15 -29.96 -30.60
CA PRO A 117 -1.06 -30.80 -29.83
C PRO A 117 -0.38 -31.81 -28.90
N SER A 118 0.81 -32.32 -29.26
CA SER A 118 1.58 -33.25 -28.43
C SER A 118 2.12 -32.61 -27.16
N LYS A 119 2.43 -31.31 -27.18
CA LYS A 119 2.94 -30.55 -26.03
C LYS A 119 1.83 -30.12 -25.07
N LEU A 120 0.60 -30.07 -25.55
CA LEU A 120 -0.57 -29.63 -24.80
C LEU A 120 -1.58 -30.77 -24.66
N ALA A 121 -1.15 -32.04 -24.67
CA ALA A 121 -2.06 -33.18 -24.79
C ALA A 121 -2.94 -33.35 -23.54
N THR A 122 -2.36 -33.30 -22.33
CA THR A 122 -3.08 -33.45 -21.05
C THR A 122 -3.31 -32.11 -20.34
N ASN A 123 -4.22 -32.13 -19.35
CA ASN A 123 -4.42 -30.97 -18.49
C ASN A 123 -3.16 -30.62 -17.71
N GLU A 124 -2.39 -31.59 -17.16
CA GLU A 124 -1.15 -31.24 -16.45
C GLU A 124 -0.13 -30.58 -17.37
N GLN A 125 0.02 -31.06 -18.61
CA GLN A 125 0.93 -30.46 -19.58
C GLN A 125 0.54 -29.02 -19.93
N ILE A 126 -0.75 -28.76 -20.09
CA ILE A 126 -1.28 -27.42 -20.35
C ILE A 126 -0.97 -26.47 -19.19
N ILE A 127 -1.19 -26.91 -17.94
CA ILE A 127 -0.94 -26.08 -16.76
C ILE A 127 0.56 -25.84 -16.58
N LYS A 128 1.37 -26.89 -16.67
CA LYS A 128 2.84 -26.78 -16.59
C LYS A 128 3.39 -25.83 -17.65
N TYR A 129 2.89 -25.93 -18.88
CA TYR A 129 3.24 -25.00 -19.95
C TYR A 129 2.89 -23.54 -19.60
N ALA A 130 1.71 -23.32 -19.01
CA ALA A 130 1.28 -21.99 -18.61
C ALA A 130 2.14 -21.40 -17.48
N GLU A 131 2.57 -22.23 -16.54
CA GLU A 131 3.48 -21.86 -15.44
C GLU A 131 4.91 -21.59 -15.94
N ASP A 132 5.46 -22.49 -16.75
CA ASP A 132 6.82 -22.40 -17.29
C ASP A 132 7.01 -21.13 -18.14
N ARG A 133 5.96 -20.72 -18.87
CA ARG A 133 5.97 -19.51 -19.72
C ARG A 133 5.40 -18.26 -19.04
N ASP A 134 5.06 -18.34 -17.76
CA ASP A 134 4.41 -17.27 -17.01
C ASP A 134 3.26 -16.59 -17.77
N ILE A 135 2.35 -17.39 -18.34
CA ILE A 135 1.28 -16.90 -19.22
C ILE A 135 0.35 -15.89 -18.51
N CYS A 136 0.21 -16.04 -17.20
CA CYS A 136 -0.59 -15.14 -16.37
C CYS A 136 0.19 -13.90 -15.89
N ASN A 137 1.46 -13.73 -16.28
CA ASN A 137 2.35 -12.61 -15.96
C ASN A 137 2.39 -12.30 -14.45
N ILE A 138 2.58 -13.32 -13.61
CA ILE A 138 2.65 -13.12 -12.17
C ILE A 138 4.07 -12.83 -11.68
N LYS A 139 5.12 -13.13 -12.46
CA LYS A 139 6.50 -12.86 -12.05
C LYS A 139 6.88 -11.41 -12.40
N PRO A 140 7.65 -10.71 -11.55
CA PRO A 140 8.27 -11.18 -10.30
C PRO A 140 7.40 -10.96 -9.06
N ASN A 141 6.09 -10.77 -9.20
CA ASN A 141 5.25 -10.37 -8.07
C ASN A 141 5.01 -11.53 -7.07
N ASN A 142 5.78 -11.50 -5.98
CA ASN A 142 5.74 -12.52 -4.93
C ASN A 142 4.46 -12.49 -4.07
N ASP A 143 3.63 -11.45 -4.16
CA ASP A 143 2.36 -11.39 -3.41
C ASP A 143 1.14 -11.89 -4.19
N LEU A 144 1.29 -12.13 -5.50
CA LEU A 144 0.18 -12.60 -6.33
C LEU A 144 0.25 -14.12 -6.49
N LYS A 145 -0.81 -14.80 -6.07
CA LYS A 145 -1.08 -16.20 -6.38
C LYS A 145 -1.97 -16.28 -7.61
N VAL A 146 -1.80 -17.33 -8.40
CA VAL A 146 -2.68 -17.63 -9.54
C VAL A 146 -3.17 -19.06 -9.47
N ALA A 147 -4.48 -19.24 -9.68
CA ALA A 147 -5.09 -20.53 -9.91
C ALA A 147 -5.54 -20.61 -11.37
N TYR A 148 -5.04 -21.62 -12.09
CA TYR A 148 -5.31 -21.83 -13.49
C TYR A 148 -6.57 -22.68 -13.69
N ARG A 149 -7.44 -22.30 -14.61
CA ARG A 149 -8.60 -23.11 -15.03
C ARG A 149 -8.69 -23.17 -16.54
N ILE A 150 -8.63 -24.37 -17.10
CA ILE A 150 -8.84 -24.59 -18.54
C ILE A 150 -10.33 -24.35 -18.84
N ILE A 151 -10.60 -23.45 -19.79
CA ILE A 151 -11.97 -23.09 -20.20
C ILE A 151 -12.37 -23.90 -21.44
N SER A 152 -11.47 -23.95 -22.42
CA SER A 152 -11.71 -24.65 -23.67
C SER A 152 -10.38 -25.09 -24.27
N SER A 153 -10.41 -26.21 -24.98
CA SER A 153 -9.26 -26.78 -25.67
C SER A 153 -9.71 -27.28 -27.03
N VAL A 154 -9.23 -26.64 -28.10
CA VAL A 154 -9.61 -26.98 -29.48
C VAL A 154 -8.37 -27.27 -30.32
N ILE A 155 -8.47 -28.26 -31.19
CA ILE A 155 -7.45 -28.57 -32.19
C ILE A 155 -7.89 -27.95 -33.51
N GLY A 156 -6.99 -27.21 -34.16
CA GLY A 156 -7.21 -26.65 -35.48
C GLY A 156 -5.94 -26.70 -36.31
N SER A 157 -6.00 -26.16 -37.53
CA SER A 157 -4.84 -26.02 -38.40
C SER A 157 -4.49 -24.54 -38.56
N LYS A 158 -3.22 -24.19 -38.36
CA LYS A 158 -2.69 -22.85 -38.64
C LYS A 158 -1.48 -23.00 -39.56
N ARG A 159 -1.56 -22.41 -40.76
CA ARG A 159 -0.53 -22.52 -41.81
C ARG A 159 -0.16 -23.99 -42.13
N GLY A 160 -1.16 -24.87 -42.21
CA GLY A 160 -0.96 -26.29 -42.54
C GLY A 160 -0.38 -27.15 -41.41
N LYS A 161 -0.14 -26.60 -40.21
CA LYS A 161 0.28 -27.35 -39.03
C LYS A 161 -0.86 -27.50 -38.04
N ASN A 162 -1.03 -28.71 -37.50
CA ASN A 162 -1.94 -28.95 -36.38
C ASN A 162 -1.48 -28.14 -35.18
N GLN A 163 -2.39 -27.36 -34.60
CA GLN A 163 -2.16 -26.56 -33.41
C GLN A 163 -3.30 -26.76 -32.43
N LYS A 164 -2.96 -26.90 -31.16
CA LYS A 164 -3.93 -26.93 -30.08
C LYS A 164 -3.99 -25.54 -29.45
N ARG A 165 -5.17 -24.93 -29.51
CA ARG A 165 -5.47 -23.64 -28.90
C ARG A 165 -6.24 -23.89 -27.60
N VAL A 166 -5.75 -23.34 -26.51
CA VAL A 166 -6.35 -23.51 -25.19
C VAL A 166 -6.60 -22.14 -24.58
N ASN A 167 -7.83 -21.92 -24.11
CA ASN A 167 -8.18 -20.75 -23.32
C ASN A 167 -8.08 -21.12 -21.85
N ILE A 168 -7.24 -20.39 -21.11
CA ILE A 168 -6.98 -20.59 -19.68
C ILE A 168 -7.43 -19.35 -18.94
N ARG A 169 -8.23 -19.52 -17.89
CA ARG A 169 -8.55 -18.48 -16.92
C ARG A 169 -7.46 -18.46 -15.85
N CYS A 170 -6.82 -17.32 -15.70
CA CYS A 170 -5.95 -16.98 -14.59
C CYS A 170 -6.82 -16.34 -13.50
N ASN A 171 -7.07 -17.04 -12.38
CA ASN A 171 -7.74 -16.44 -11.23
C ASN A 171 -6.68 -15.94 -10.26
N TYR A 172 -6.64 -14.64 -10.02
CA TYR A 172 -5.63 -14.01 -9.18
C TYR A 172 -6.11 -13.84 -7.76
N THR A 173 -5.19 -14.06 -6.83
CA THR A 173 -5.42 -13.87 -5.40
C THR A 173 -4.19 -13.19 -4.80
N ILE A 174 -4.38 -12.12 -4.06
CA ILE A 174 -3.31 -11.46 -3.32
C ILE A 174 -3.16 -12.18 -1.99
N ARG A 175 -1.92 -12.50 -1.62
CA ARG A 175 -1.60 -13.11 -0.33
C ARG A 175 -2.10 -12.23 0.81
N ARG A 176 -2.58 -12.87 1.88
CA ARG A 176 -2.86 -12.20 3.16
C ARG A 176 -1.68 -11.29 3.57
N GLN A 177 -1.97 -10.13 4.10
CA GLN A 177 -0.91 -9.13 4.32
C GLN A 177 0.06 -9.53 5.44
N LEU A 178 -0.40 -10.27 6.46
CA LEU A 178 0.45 -10.71 7.57
C LEU A 178 1.52 -11.74 7.18
N ASP A 179 1.45 -12.36 5.99
CA ASP A 179 2.49 -13.28 5.50
C ASP A 179 3.86 -12.57 5.35
N SER A 180 3.91 -11.24 5.30
CA SER A 180 5.16 -10.48 5.24
C SER A 180 5.67 -9.96 6.58
N VAL A 181 4.97 -10.27 7.68
CA VAL A 181 5.43 -9.93 9.03
C VAL A 181 6.13 -11.15 9.59
N ASP A 182 7.46 -11.05 9.74
CA ASP A 182 8.30 -12.12 10.25
C ASP A 182 9.26 -11.60 11.34
N ARG A 183 10.17 -12.47 11.79
CA ARG A 183 11.15 -12.13 12.83
C ARG A 183 12.16 -11.05 12.43
N SER A 184 12.24 -10.69 11.15
CA SER A 184 13.07 -9.59 10.65
C SER A 184 12.34 -8.24 10.63
N THR A 185 11.03 -8.22 10.87
CA THR A 185 10.23 -6.99 10.96
C THR A 185 10.47 -6.30 12.30
N ASP A 186 10.97 -5.07 12.26
CA ASP A 186 11.23 -4.24 13.44
C ASP A 186 10.04 -3.31 13.77
N MET A 187 9.30 -2.90 12.74
CA MET A 187 8.17 -1.99 12.86
C MET A 187 7.04 -2.38 11.91
N VAL A 188 5.82 -2.42 12.42
CA VAL A 188 4.62 -2.54 11.59
C VAL A 188 3.90 -1.19 11.58
N MET A 189 3.58 -0.73 10.38
CA MET A 189 2.75 0.46 10.15
C MET A 189 1.47 0.02 9.45
N MET A 190 0.32 0.60 9.80
CA MET A 190 -0.93 0.20 9.18
C MET A 190 -2.05 1.24 9.25
N THR A 191 -2.93 1.20 8.25
CA THR A 191 -4.29 1.80 8.27
C THR A 191 -5.28 0.78 7.77
N ILE A 192 -6.37 0.53 8.50
CA ILE A 192 -7.44 -0.35 8.03
C ILE A 192 -8.75 -0.04 8.77
N GLY A 193 -9.88 -0.45 8.20
CA GLY A 193 -11.20 -0.34 8.83
C GLY A 193 -12.22 0.47 8.02
N GLY A 194 -11.78 1.41 7.18
CA GLY A 194 -12.70 2.22 6.39
C GLY A 194 -13.56 1.38 5.43
N ASN A 195 -12.96 0.36 4.82
CA ASN A 195 -13.67 -0.56 3.93
C ASN A 195 -14.58 -1.56 4.67
N ASP A 196 -14.26 -1.86 5.94
CA ASP A 196 -15.12 -2.68 6.80
C ASP A 196 -16.42 -1.93 7.15
N LEU A 197 -16.34 -0.60 7.27
CA LEU A 197 -17.45 0.30 7.57
C LEU A 197 -18.18 0.84 6.32
N ASP A 198 -17.85 0.38 5.11
CA ASP A 198 -18.43 0.91 3.85
C ASP A 198 -18.28 2.45 3.71
N PHE A 199 -17.14 2.99 4.16
CA PHE A 199 -16.96 4.45 4.21
C PHE A 199 -17.07 5.12 2.83
N ASP A 200 -16.67 4.45 1.74
CA ASP A 200 -16.88 4.98 0.38
C ASP A 200 -18.37 5.08 0.04
N GLY A 201 -19.18 4.14 0.51
CA GLY A 201 -20.64 4.17 0.43
C GLY A 201 -21.22 5.36 1.19
N ILE A 202 -20.69 5.68 2.38
CA ILE A 202 -21.09 6.89 3.14
C ILE A 202 -20.79 8.15 2.33
N VAL A 203 -19.56 8.29 1.81
CA VAL A 203 -19.14 9.47 1.03
C VAL A 203 -20.02 9.64 -0.21
N LYS A 204 -20.29 8.56 -0.94
CA LYS A 204 -21.17 8.57 -2.11
C LYS A 204 -22.58 9.03 -1.75
N SER A 205 -23.16 8.44 -0.70
CA SER A 205 -24.54 8.71 -0.28
C SER A 205 -24.74 10.12 0.28
N CYS A 206 -23.73 10.71 0.90
CA CYS A 206 -23.84 12.02 1.54
C CYS A 206 -23.38 13.19 0.66
N PHE A 207 -22.35 13.00 -0.19
CA PHE A 207 -21.60 14.13 -0.77
C PHE A 207 -21.48 14.13 -2.30
N THR A 208 -21.84 13.05 -3.01
CA THR A 208 -21.70 13.02 -4.48
C THR A 208 -22.90 13.67 -5.17
N ALA A 209 -22.69 14.74 -5.93
CA ALA A 209 -23.72 15.68 -6.39
C ALA A 209 -24.97 15.05 -7.06
N VAL A 210 -24.82 13.93 -7.77
CA VAL A 210 -25.90 13.27 -8.53
C VAL A 210 -26.62 12.18 -7.72
N ILE A 211 -25.98 11.62 -6.69
CA ILE A 211 -26.48 10.47 -5.92
C ILE A 211 -26.65 10.77 -4.42
N ARG A 212 -26.32 11.99 -3.98
CA ARG A 212 -26.43 12.39 -2.57
C ARG A 212 -27.89 12.47 -2.14
N SER A 213 -28.19 11.92 -0.96
CA SER A 213 -29.52 11.95 -0.36
C SER A 213 -29.41 12.14 1.16
N ALA A 214 -30.16 13.11 1.69
CA ALA A 214 -30.19 13.35 3.14
C ALA A 214 -30.81 12.17 3.90
N SER A 215 -31.78 11.46 3.32
CA SER A 215 -32.37 10.26 3.93
C SER A 215 -31.36 9.14 4.01
N ASP A 216 -30.66 8.88 2.91
CA ASP A 216 -29.75 7.74 2.80
C ASP A 216 -28.52 7.97 3.69
N CYS A 217 -28.02 9.21 3.71
CA CYS A 217 -26.94 9.63 4.59
C CYS A 217 -27.28 9.45 6.08
N LYS A 218 -28.53 9.69 6.49
CA LYS A 218 -28.97 9.53 7.90
C LYS A 218 -29.00 8.07 8.35
N THR A 219 -29.09 7.13 7.41
CA THR A 219 -29.21 5.68 7.68
C THR A 219 -27.89 4.92 7.53
N LYS A 220 -26.81 5.62 7.19
CA LYS A 220 -25.45 5.06 7.09
C LYS A 220 -24.74 5.05 8.44
#